data_AF-A0A0F8ZMW2-F1
#
_entry.id   AF-A0A0F8ZMW2-F1
#
_cell.length_a   1.000
_cell.length_b   1.000
_cell.length_c   1.000
_cell.angle_alpha   90.00
_cell.angle_beta   90.00
_cell.angle_gamma   90.00
#
_symmetry.space_group_name_H-M   'P 1'
#
loop_
_entity.id
_entity.type
_entity.pdbx_description
1 polymer ?
#
loop_
_entity_poly.entity_id
_entity_poly.type
_entity_poly.pdbx_seq_one_letter_code
_entity_poly.pdbx_strand_id
1 'polypeptide(L)'
;AYLYVKKLIKGQFIVLALAGNYNPPFPDIRAYDVQATRDEVLDNWIWILERKRVYEEFKELDEPPTPFKYYNGDYECRDCAWRAGCDAMKVRLDIMARNGP
;
A
#
# COMPACT_ATOMS: atom_id res chain seq x y z
N ALA A 1 -11.88 1.41 1.58
CA ALA A 1 -13.34 1.19 1.45
C ALA A 1 -13.57 -0.31 1.36
N TYR A 2 -14.58 -0.87 2.04
CA TYR A 2 -14.68 -2.34 2.22
C TYR A 2 -16.03 -2.90 1.78
N LEU A 3 -16.04 -3.42 0.55
CA LEU A 3 -17.14 -4.11 -0.13
C LEU A 3 -17.41 -5.50 0.44
N TYR A 4 -16.35 -6.26 0.69
CA TYR A 4 -16.42 -7.70 0.95
C TYR A 4 -17.07 -8.05 2.29
N VAL A 5 -16.82 -7.26 3.35
CA VAL A 5 -17.38 -7.46 4.70
C VAL A 5 -18.92 -7.49 4.70
N LYS A 6 -19.55 -6.82 3.72
CA LYS A 6 -21.01 -6.76 3.61
C LYS A 6 -21.63 -7.84 2.72
N LYS A 7 -20.84 -8.81 2.21
CA LYS A 7 -21.26 -9.82 1.22
C LYS A 7 -21.85 -9.22 -0.07
N LEU A 8 -21.48 -7.99 -0.39
CA LEU A 8 -21.90 -7.32 -1.62
C LEU A 8 -20.92 -7.66 -2.75
N ILE A 9 -21.46 -8.17 -3.85
CA ILE A 9 -20.68 -8.59 -5.04
C ILE A 9 -20.70 -7.55 -6.17
N LYS A 10 -21.51 -6.49 -6.01
CA LYS A 10 -21.58 -5.33 -6.91
C LYS A 10 -21.98 -4.11 -6.10
N GLY A 11 -21.39 -2.96 -6.43
CA GLY A 11 -21.78 -1.68 -5.86
C GLY A 11 -21.09 -0.53 -6.59
N GLN A 12 -21.66 0.67 -6.46
CA GLN A 12 -21.05 1.89 -6.95
C GLN A 12 -20.54 2.67 -5.72
N PHE A 13 -19.27 3.07 -5.74
CA PHE A 13 -18.64 3.76 -4.62
C PHE A 13 -18.11 5.09 -5.10
N ILE A 14 -18.43 6.14 -4.35
CA ILE A 14 -17.78 7.43 -4.48
C ILE A 14 -16.69 7.46 -3.42
N VAL A 15 -15.44 7.41 -3.84
CA VAL A 15 -14.28 7.50 -2.95
C VAL A 15 -13.79 8.93 -2.94
N LEU A 16 -13.94 9.61 -1.80
CA LEU A 16 -13.30 10.89 -1.53
C LEU A 16 -12.02 10.65 -0.72
N ALA A 17 -10.87 10.68 -1.39
CA ALA A 17 -9.57 10.62 -0.73
C ALA A 17 -9.14 12.04 -0.34
N LEU A 18 -9.16 12.34 0.96
CA LEU A 18 -8.67 13.61 1.48
C LEU A 18 -7.27 13.40 2.06
N ALA A 19 -6.26 14.04 1.47
CA ALA A 19 -4.89 14.02 1.96
C ALA A 19 -4.23 15.39 1.74
N GLY A 20 -3.50 15.88 2.74
CA GLY A 20 -2.69 17.11 2.65
C GLY A 20 -3.25 18.31 3.41
N ASN A 21 -2.62 19.46 3.16
CA ASN A 21 -3.00 20.76 3.72
C ASN A 21 -4.18 21.34 2.93
N TYR A 22 -5.30 21.62 3.60
CA TYR A 22 -6.51 22.19 2.98
C TYR A 22 -6.46 23.71 2.83
N ASN A 23 -5.33 24.34 3.13
CA ASN A 23 -5.11 25.74 2.79
C ASN A 23 -5.16 25.93 1.27
N PRO A 24 -5.67 27.07 0.77
CA PRO A 24 -5.71 27.35 -0.65
C PRO A 24 -4.35 27.13 -1.35
N PRO A 25 -4.33 26.54 -2.55
CA PRO A 25 -5.48 26.10 -3.35
C PRO A 25 -6.10 24.79 -2.82
N PHE A 26 -7.43 24.67 -2.92
CA PHE A 26 -8.14 23.44 -2.57
C PHE A 26 -7.61 22.25 -3.37
N PRO A 27 -7.56 21.04 -2.77
CA PRO A 27 -7.10 19.85 -3.47
C PRO A 27 -8.00 19.50 -4.65
N ASP A 28 -7.41 18.95 -5.72
CA ASP A 28 -8.12 18.40 -6.87
C ASP A 28 -9.15 17.37 -6.41
N ILE A 29 -10.45 17.69 -6.51
CA ILE A 29 -11.52 16.73 -6.28
C ILE A 29 -11.66 15.87 -7.53
N ARG A 30 -11.34 14.58 -7.41
CA ARG A 30 -11.49 13.61 -8.49
C ARG A 30 -12.54 12.58 -8.14
N ALA A 31 -13.44 12.29 -9.08
CA ALA A 31 -14.39 11.20 -9.00
C ALA A 31 -13.97 10.10 -9.98
N TYR A 32 -13.94 8.86 -9.51
CA TYR A 32 -13.62 7.70 -10.32
C TYR A 32 -14.80 6.75 -10.32
N ASP A 33 -15.22 6.29 -11.51
CA ASP A 33 -16.13 5.17 -11.64
C ASP A 33 -15.28 3.89 -11.73
N VAL A 34 -15.28 3.11 -10.66
CA VAL A 34 -14.47 1.88 -10.56
C VAL A 34 -15.40 0.68 -10.63
N GLN A 35 -15.19 -0.16 -11.64
CA GLN A 35 -15.83 -1.46 -11.76
C GLN A 35 -14.81 -2.53 -11.40
N ALA A 36 -15.19 -3.45 -10.53
CA ALA A 36 -14.36 -4.56 -10.12
C ALA A 36 -15.15 -5.87 -10.22
N THR A 37 -14.47 -6.92 -10.66
CA THR A 37 -14.92 -8.30 -10.62
C THR A 37 -14.88 -8.84 -9.20
N ARG A 38 -15.53 -9.98 -8.97
CA ARG A 38 -15.50 -10.66 -7.66
C ARG A 38 -14.08 -11.05 -7.26
N ASP A 39 -13.29 -11.53 -8.23
CA ASP A 39 -11.94 -12.01 -7.97
C ASP A 39 -11.02 -10.84 -7.58
N GLU A 40 -11.11 -9.70 -8.26
CA GLU A 40 -10.38 -8.48 -7.87
C GLU A 40 -10.74 -8.01 -6.45
N VAL A 41 -12.02 -8.13 -6.05
CA VAL A 41 -12.45 -7.79 -4.68
C VAL A 41 -11.86 -8.76 -3.66
N LEU A 42 -11.80 -10.06 -3.98
CA LEU A 42 -11.24 -11.09 -3.11
C LEU A 42 -9.73 -10.95 -2.98
N ASP A 43 -9.02 -10.76 -4.09
CA ASP A 43 -7.57 -10.57 -4.13
C ASP A 43 -7.17 -9.32 -3.36
N ASN A 44 -7.90 -8.22 -3.54
CA ASN A 44 -7.67 -7.01 -2.77
C ASN A 44 -7.93 -7.24 -1.27
N TRP A 45 -8.96 -8.01 -0.91
CA TRP A 45 -9.25 -8.31 0.48
C TRP A 45 -8.15 -9.16 1.14
N ILE A 46 -7.66 -10.19 0.45
CA ILE A 46 -6.53 -11.01 0.91
C ILE A 46 -5.30 -10.13 1.13
N TRP A 47 -4.95 -9.30 0.15
CA TRP A 47 -3.82 -8.38 0.24
C TRP A 47 -3.92 -7.42 1.45
N ILE A 48 -5.11 -6.90 1.74
CA ILE A 48 -5.32 -6.02 2.90
C ILE A 48 -5.16 -6.78 4.21
N LEU A 49 -5.72 -7.99 4.32
CA LEU A 49 -5.59 -8.81 5.53
C LEU A 49 -4.13 -9.17 5.82
N GLU A 50 -3.36 -9.50 4.79
CA GLU A 50 -1.93 -9.75 4.92
C GLU A 50 -1.19 -8.52 5.43
N ARG A 51 -1.46 -7.33 4.89
CA ARG A 51 -0.82 -6.09 5.35
C ARG A 51 -1.21 -5.72 6.77
N LYS A 52 -2.47 -5.93 7.15
CA LYS A 52 -2.91 -5.75 8.55
C LYS A 52 -2.06 -6.61 9.47
N ARG A 53 -1.90 -7.91 9.14
CA ARG A 53 -1.08 -8.84 9.93
C ARG A 53 0.35 -8.35 10.09
N VAL A 54 0.97 -7.87 9.01
CA VAL A 54 2.33 -7.32 9.05
C VAL A 54 2.40 -6.09 9.95
N TYR A 55 1.46 -5.14 9.82
CA TYR A 55 1.47 -3.95 10.66
C TYR A 55 1.23 -4.26 12.14
N GLU A 56 0.39 -5.25 12.46
CA GLU A 56 0.19 -5.70 13.83
C GLU A 56 1.47 -6.33 14.40
N GLU A 57 2.14 -7.21 13.65
CA GLU A 57 3.42 -7.81 14.05
C GLU A 57 4.49 -6.76 14.35
N PHE A 58 4.71 -5.81 13.43
CA PHE A 58 5.73 -4.77 13.61
C PHE A 58 5.38 -3.74 14.67
N LYS A 59 4.09 -3.49 14.89
CA LYS A 59 3.63 -2.67 16.01
C LYS A 59 3.92 -3.33 17.35
N GLU A 60 3.76 -4.64 17.47
CA GLU A 60 4.11 -5.38 18.69
C GLU A 60 5.63 -5.40 18.94
N LEU A 61 6.43 -5.41 17.88
CA LEU A 61 7.90 -5.35 17.94
C LEU A 61 8.45 -3.94 18.22
N ASP A 62 7.61 -2.89 18.16
CA ASP A 62 8.01 -1.48 18.20
C ASP A 62 9.08 -1.11 17.15
N GLU A 63 8.97 -1.73 15.96
CA GLU A 63 9.90 -1.55 14.85
C GLU A 63 9.15 -1.21 13.55
N PRO A 64 9.75 -0.45 12.62
CA PRO A 64 9.15 -0.22 11.31
C PRO A 64 9.21 -1.48 10.43
N PRO A 65 8.17 -1.77 9.64
CA PRO A 65 8.19 -2.86 8.66
C PRO A 65 9.35 -2.70 7.67
N THR A 66 9.98 -3.82 7.31
CA THR A 66 11.08 -3.81 6.35
C THR A 66 10.56 -3.54 4.92
N PRO A 67 11.11 -2.53 4.20
CA PRO A 67 10.53 -2.05 2.94
C PRO A 67 10.56 -3.05 1.76
N PHE A 68 11.32 -4.14 1.87
CA PHE A 68 11.53 -5.11 0.78
C PHE A 68 11.06 -6.54 1.08
N LYS A 69 10.65 -6.82 2.33
CA LYS A 69 10.23 -8.17 2.73
C LYS A 69 8.75 -8.42 2.46
N TYR A 70 7.95 -7.36 2.53
CA TYR A 70 6.50 -7.41 2.30
C TYR A 70 6.21 -6.75 0.95
N TYR A 71 5.47 -7.44 0.09
CA TYR A 71 5.25 -7.02 -1.29
C TYR A 71 4.50 -5.68 -1.35
N ASN A 72 5.24 -4.62 -1.68
CA ASN A 72 4.64 -3.35 -2.07
C ASN A 72 4.25 -3.43 -3.54
N GLY A 73 3.06 -2.93 -3.87
CA GLY A 73 2.65 -2.85 -5.28
C GLY A 73 3.53 -1.85 -6.04
N ASP A 74 3.77 -2.09 -7.33
CA ASP A 74 4.62 -1.21 -8.16
C ASP A 74 4.17 0.26 -8.14
N TYR A 75 2.87 0.49 -7.98
CA TYR A 75 2.28 1.82 -7.88
C TYR A 75 2.65 2.55 -6.58
N GLU A 76 2.92 1.84 -5.48
CA GLU A 76 3.30 2.43 -4.19
C GLU A 76 4.71 3.04 -4.26
N CYS A 77 5.57 2.47 -5.10
CA CYS A 77 6.96 2.90 -5.26
C CYS A 77 7.16 3.91 -6.41
N ARG A 78 6.22 4.01 -7.36
CA ARG A 78 6.40 4.77 -8.62
C ARG A 78 6.82 6.22 -8.39
N ASP A 79 6.11 6.91 -7.50
CA ASP A 79 6.30 8.34 -7.18
C ASP A 79 6.71 8.56 -5.71
N CYS A 80 7.28 7.54 -5.07
CA CYS A 80 7.71 7.63 -3.68
C CYS A 80 8.99 8.48 -3.57
N ALA A 81 8.93 9.55 -2.78
CA ALA A 81 10.08 10.44 -2.52
C ALA A 81 11.30 9.70 -1.92
N TRP A 82 11.09 8.55 -1.28
CA TRP A 82 12.13 7.74 -0.65
C TRP A 82 12.71 6.66 -1.56
N ARG A 83 12.24 6.53 -2.81
CA ARG A 83 12.66 5.48 -3.74
C ARG A 83 14.17 5.39 -3.90
N ALA A 84 14.84 6.53 -4.10
CA ALA A 84 16.30 6.57 -4.24
C ALA A 84 17.03 6.02 -3.00
N GLY A 85 16.52 6.31 -1.80
CA GLY A 85 17.08 5.77 -0.55
C GLY A 85 16.85 4.26 -0.41
N CYS A 86 15.66 3.79 -0.81
CA CYS A 86 15.34 2.37 -0.86
C CYS A 86 16.24 1.62 -1.84
N ASP A 87 16.43 2.14 -3.06
CA ASP A 87 17.28 1.52 -4.08
C ASP A 87 18.74 1.41 -3.60
N ALA A 88 19.26 2.46 -2.94
CA ALA A 88 20.60 2.45 -2.36
C ALA A 88 20.74 1.40 -1.22
N MET A 89 19.73 1.27 -0.35
CA MET A 89 19.71 0.22 0.68
C MET A 89 19.68 -1.18 0.08
N LYS A 90 18.91 -1.39 -1.00
CA LYS A 90 18.81 -2.70 -1.66
C LYS A 90 20.15 -3.14 -2.24
N VAL A 91 20.85 -2.24 -2.94
CA VAL A 91 22.21 -2.49 -3.46
C VAL A 91 23.17 -2.86 -2.33
N ARG A 92 23.11 -2.15 -1.21
CA ARG A 92 23.94 -2.45 -0.03
C ARG A 92 23.64 -3.84 0.53
N LEU A 93 22.36 -4.21 0.69
CA LEU A 93 21.95 -5.52 1.19
C LEU A 93 22.41 -6.64 0.25
N ASP A 94 22.30 -6.45 -1.07
CA ASP A 94 22.77 -7.42 -2.07
C ASP A 94 24.29 -7.63 -2.00
N ILE A 95 25.06 -6.55 -1.77
CA ILE A 95 26.52 -6.63 -1.59
C ILE A 95 26.86 -7.40 -0.31
N MET A 96 26.18 -7.10 0.80
CA MET A 96 26.40 -7.80 2.09
C MET A 96 26.02 -9.28 1.99
N ALA A 97 24.93 -9.62 1.31
CA ALA A 97 24.51 -11.01 1.10
C ALA A 97 25.51 -11.81 0.25
N ARG A 98 26.22 -11.17 -0.68
CA ARG A 98 27.25 -11.80 -1.52
C ARG A 98 28.60 -11.97 -0.84
N ASN A 99 28.94 -11.08 0.08
CA ASN A 99 30.26 -11.04 0.71
C ASN A 99 30.33 -11.73 2.08
N GLY A 100 29.18 -12.20 2.61
CA GLY A 100 29.12 -12.72 3.97
C GLY A 100 29.22 -11.62 5.03
N PRO A 101 28.84 -11.91 6.29
CA PRO A 101 28.99 -10.96 7.41
C PRO A 101 30.45 -10.57 7.65
#